data_AF-A0A6A6HUN9-F1
#
_entry.id   AF-A0A6A6HUN9-F1
#
_cell.length_a   1.000
_cell.length_b   1.000
_cell.length_c   1.000
_cell.angle_alpha   90.00
_cell.angle_beta   90.00
_cell.angle_gamma   90.00
#
_symmetry.space_group_name_H-M   'P 1'
#
loop_
_entity.id
_entity.type
_entity.pdbx_description
1 polymer ?
#
loop_
_entity_poly.entity_id
_entity_poly.type
_entity_poly.pdbx_seq_one_letter_code
_entity_poly.pdbx_strand_id
1 'polypeptide(L)'
;MGAEEPCEACSWTSERQHSSRYISHVKLFYSMSDRGACFEVQNIRFLEERTTIPIPKVTLDYYDNDRYFMLTERIPGDLLSNVWGQFMQSLGEQPLYSAFLFPNGYGVPHGPLSSDDELWAELATGLEDLPEQALRRLRERMPPAEPYTFTHGDLAIVNIIESSGYYPIWWEFTCAGIGLGQEDHEWKALLREYMPSYQVAREFWVDLYALRTYPDLNERGKAVLARLQRDQVIE
;
A
#
# COMPACT_ATOMS: atom_id res chain seq x y z
N MET A 1 -15.79 18.79 29.95
CA MET A 1 -15.02 18.61 28.71
C MET A 1 -13.88 17.69 29.08
N GLY A 2 -13.89 16.45 28.59
CA GLY A 2 -12.97 15.40 29.06
C GLY A 2 -11.53 15.70 28.65
N ALA A 3 -10.57 15.32 29.49
CA ALA A 3 -9.15 15.38 29.17
C ALA A 3 -8.87 14.44 28.00
N GLU A 4 -8.32 14.95 26.90
CA GLU A 4 -7.88 14.12 25.78
C GLU A 4 -6.69 13.26 26.22
N GLU A 5 -6.80 11.95 26.02
CA GLU A 5 -5.71 11.03 26.34
C GLU A 5 -4.53 11.24 25.38
N PRO A 6 -3.27 11.20 25.87
CA PRO A 6 -2.10 11.28 25.01
C PRO A 6 -2.05 10.10 24.05
N CYS A 7 -1.61 10.32 22.81
CA CYS A 7 -1.39 9.25 21.85
C CYS A 7 -0.49 8.16 22.46
N GLU A 8 -0.95 6.90 22.55
CA GLU A 8 -0.19 5.82 23.18
C GLU A 8 1.15 5.53 22.49
N ALA A 9 1.26 5.80 21.17
CA ALA A 9 2.47 5.54 20.41
C ALA A 9 3.57 6.60 20.63
N CYS A 10 3.22 7.85 20.93
CA CYS A 10 4.20 8.95 20.98
C CYS A 10 3.99 9.96 22.12
N SER A 11 3.03 9.70 23.00
CA SER A 11 2.62 10.55 24.14
C SER A 11 2.26 11.99 23.74
N TRP A 12 1.79 12.18 22.51
CA TRP A 12 1.47 13.49 21.96
C TRP A 12 0.12 14.00 22.49
N THR A 13 0.06 15.28 22.87
CA THR A 13 -1.14 15.92 23.41
C THR A 13 -1.45 17.23 22.68
N SER A 14 -2.72 17.64 22.71
CA SER A 14 -3.18 18.92 22.13
C SER A 14 -2.54 20.13 22.83
N GLU A 15 -2.11 19.99 24.08
CA GLU A 15 -1.34 21.00 24.80
C GLU A 15 0.09 21.14 24.23
N ARG A 16 0.74 20.03 23.83
CA ARG A 16 2.03 20.04 23.12
C ARG A 16 1.93 20.59 21.70
N GLN A 17 0.80 20.39 21.03
CA GLN A 17 0.52 20.98 19.71
C GLN A 17 0.41 22.51 19.78
N HIS A 18 -0.33 23.05 20.76
CA HIS A 18 -0.51 24.50 20.91
C HIS A 18 0.73 25.23 21.41
N SER A 19 1.57 24.55 22.22
CA SER A 19 2.86 25.09 22.67
C SER A 19 3.95 24.98 21.60
N SER A 20 3.79 24.12 20.60
CA SER A 20 4.66 24.03 19.43
C SER A 20 4.24 25.05 18.36
N ARG A 21 4.61 26.32 18.52
CA ARG A 21 4.50 27.35 17.46
C ARG A 21 5.59 27.20 16.39
N TYR A 22 5.79 26.01 15.86
CA TYR A 22 6.85 25.72 14.91
C TYR A 22 6.28 25.39 13.52
N ILE A 23 6.30 26.39 12.63
CA ILE A 23 6.19 26.17 11.19
C ILE A 23 7.64 26.08 10.69
N SER A 24 8.05 24.89 10.24
CA SER A 24 9.41 24.66 9.74
C SER A 24 9.41 24.15 8.32
N HIS A 25 10.32 24.72 7.53
CA HIS A 25 10.66 24.25 6.19
C HIS A 25 11.70 23.12 6.20
N VAL A 26 12.08 22.62 7.38
CA VAL A 26 13.00 21.48 7.60
C VAL A 26 12.21 20.36 8.30
N LYS A 27 12.11 19.20 7.63
CA LYS A 27 11.50 17.99 8.20
C LYS A 27 12.47 17.35 9.20
N LEU A 28 12.20 17.49 10.49
CA LEU A 28 12.81 16.68 11.53
C LEU A 28 11.95 15.42 11.72
N PHE A 29 12.32 14.32 11.07
CA PHE A 29 11.76 13.00 11.41
C PHE A 29 12.90 11.99 11.44
N TYR A 30 13.26 11.55 12.64
CA TYR A 30 13.36 10.14 13.06
C TYR A 30 13.92 10.13 14.50
N SER A 31 13.18 9.60 15.46
CA SER A 31 13.74 9.22 16.76
C SER A 31 13.89 7.70 16.76
N MET A 32 15.11 7.18 16.61
CA MET A 32 15.37 5.77 16.92
C MET A 32 15.77 5.64 18.39
N SER A 33 15.11 4.73 19.11
CA SER A 33 15.54 4.30 20.44
C SER A 33 16.88 3.59 20.38
N ASP A 34 17.66 3.72 21.45
CA ASP A 34 18.97 3.21 21.93
C ASP A 34 19.62 1.94 21.32
N ARG A 35 19.30 1.52 20.10
CA ARG A 35 19.87 0.34 19.46
C ARG A 35 20.80 0.71 18.31
N GLY A 36 22.10 0.80 18.64
CA GLY A 36 23.20 0.64 17.68
C GLY A 36 23.49 1.87 16.82
N ALA A 37 24.74 1.95 16.37
CA ALA A 37 25.19 3.01 15.46
C ALA A 37 24.21 3.16 14.29
N CYS A 38 23.82 4.41 13.98
CA CYS A 38 22.93 4.70 12.88
C CYS A 38 23.66 4.38 11.55
N PHE A 39 23.50 3.14 11.06
CA PHE A 39 24.03 2.71 9.76
C PHE A 39 23.45 3.55 8.61
N GLU A 40 22.35 4.25 8.82
CA GLU A 40 21.72 5.11 7.84
C GLU A 40 22.65 6.22 7.34
N VAL A 41 23.37 6.93 8.23
CA VAL A 41 24.33 7.97 7.80
C VAL A 41 25.47 7.37 6.99
N GLN A 42 25.99 6.22 7.40
CA GLN A 42 27.07 5.53 6.68
C GLN A 42 26.59 5.04 5.30
N ASN A 43 25.38 4.47 5.24
CA ASN A 43 24.77 4.00 4.01
C ASN A 43 24.47 5.15 3.05
N ILE A 44 23.94 6.26 3.54
CA ILE A 44 23.66 7.46 2.72
C ILE A 44 24.97 8.02 2.15
N ARG A 45 26.03 8.16 2.96
CA ARG A 45 27.34 8.62 2.48
C ARG A 45 27.94 7.67 1.44
N PHE A 46 27.82 6.35 1.66
CA PHE A 46 28.24 5.36 0.69
C PHE A 46 27.47 5.45 -0.63
N LEU A 47 26.15 5.65 -0.57
CA LEU A 47 25.31 5.82 -1.75
C LEU A 47 25.64 7.12 -2.47
N GLU A 48 25.86 8.23 -1.76
CA GLU A 48 26.21 9.55 -2.33
C GLU A 48 27.45 9.46 -3.22
N GLU A 49 28.45 8.67 -2.81
CA GLU A 49 29.67 8.46 -3.59
C GLU A 49 29.49 7.54 -4.82
N ARG A 50 28.38 6.80 -4.90
CA ARG A 50 28.22 5.66 -5.82
C ARG A 50 26.99 5.70 -6.70
N THR A 51 26.11 6.68 -6.54
CA THR A 51 24.86 6.80 -7.30
C THR A 51 24.68 8.19 -7.89
N THR A 52 23.94 8.26 -8.99
CA THR A 52 23.43 9.51 -9.57
C THR A 52 21.96 9.75 -9.21
N ILE A 53 21.32 8.79 -8.54
CA ILE A 53 19.95 8.90 -8.05
C ILE A 53 19.90 9.99 -6.97
N PRO A 54 18.95 10.93 -7.01
CA PRO A 54 18.79 11.91 -5.95
C PRO A 54 18.50 11.23 -4.60
N ILE A 55 19.41 11.41 -3.64
CA ILE A 55 19.27 10.90 -2.27
C ILE A 55 19.43 12.05 -1.26
N PRO A 56 18.93 11.90 -0.02
CA PRO A 56 19.13 12.91 1.00
C PRO A 56 20.61 13.00 1.34
N LYS A 57 21.19 14.21 1.38
CA LYS A 57 22.59 14.40 1.75
C LYS A 57 22.71 14.71 3.23
N VAL A 58 23.55 13.97 3.98
CA VAL A 58 23.74 14.23 5.41
C VAL A 58 24.63 15.45 5.61
N THR A 59 24.06 16.53 6.19
CA THR A 59 24.79 17.75 6.53
C THR A 59 25.43 17.68 7.91
N LEU A 60 24.73 17.06 8.87
CA LEU A 60 25.18 16.93 10.26
C LEU A 60 24.57 15.69 10.89
N ASP A 61 25.35 14.99 11.70
CA ASP A 61 24.86 13.95 12.59
C ASP A 61 25.54 14.06 13.96
N TYR A 62 24.77 13.91 15.04
CA TYR A 62 25.29 14.03 16.40
C TYR A 62 24.44 13.24 17.40
N TYR A 63 25.03 12.93 18.56
CA TYR A 63 24.35 12.27 19.67
C TYR A 63 24.14 13.27 20.80
N ASP A 64 22.93 13.39 21.30
CA ASP A 64 22.57 14.26 22.44
C ASP A 64 21.49 13.62 23.31
N ASN A 65 21.68 13.61 24.63
CA ASN A 65 20.72 13.10 25.63
C ASN A 65 20.07 11.75 25.26
N ASP A 66 20.89 10.75 24.98
CA ASP A 66 20.49 9.40 24.56
C ASP A 66 19.70 9.32 23.25
N ARG A 67 19.82 10.34 22.41
CA ARG A 67 19.18 10.38 21.11
C ARG A 67 20.19 10.71 20.02
N TYR A 68 20.08 9.97 18.93
CA TYR A 68 20.83 10.26 17.72
C TYR A 68 20.02 11.19 16.82
N PHE A 69 20.66 12.26 16.35
CA PHE A 69 20.09 13.25 15.45
C PHE A 69 20.85 13.23 14.13
N MET A 70 20.10 13.29 13.02
CA MET A 70 20.62 13.44 11.67
C MET A 70 19.89 14.60 10.99
N LEU A 71 20.66 15.49 10.37
CA LEU A 71 20.18 16.58 9.54
C LEU A 71 20.59 16.32 8.10
N THR A 72 19.60 16.32 7.21
CA THR A 72 19.81 16.11 5.77
C THR A 72 19.36 17.31 4.95
N GLU A 73 19.99 17.50 3.79
CA GLU A 73 19.51 18.41 2.76
C GLU A 73 18.18 17.89 2.21
N ARG A 74 17.22 18.80 2.06
CA ARG A 74 15.93 18.47 1.43
C ARG A 74 16.15 18.21 -0.06
N ILE A 75 15.82 17.01 -0.52
CA ILE A 75 15.74 16.73 -1.96
C ILE A 75 14.60 17.57 -2.56
N PRO A 76 14.83 18.34 -3.64
CA PRO A 76 13.77 19.02 -4.37
C PRO A 76 12.71 18.04 -4.87
N GLY A 77 11.44 18.42 -4.73
CA GLY A 77 10.30 17.57 -5.05
C GLY A 77 9.13 17.81 -4.10
N ASP A 78 7.99 17.21 -4.44
CA ASP A 78 6.81 17.16 -3.59
C ASP A 78 6.81 15.88 -2.76
N LEU A 79 6.21 15.95 -1.57
CA LEU A 79 5.93 14.72 -0.83
C LEU A 79 5.00 13.86 -1.67
N LEU A 80 5.23 12.55 -1.68
CA LEU A 80 4.33 11.62 -2.39
C LEU A 80 2.87 11.78 -1.95
N SER A 81 2.63 12.16 -0.69
CA SER A 81 1.31 12.48 -0.15
C SER A 81 0.66 13.72 -0.77
N ASN A 82 1.45 14.68 -1.25
CA ASN A 82 0.95 15.92 -1.85
C ASN A 82 0.66 15.77 -3.34
N VAL A 83 1.24 14.75 -3.97
CA VAL A 83 1.00 14.36 -5.36
C VAL A 83 0.28 13.02 -5.45
N TRP A 84 -0.43 12.60 -4.38
CA TRP A 84 -1.28 11.42 -4.41
C TRP A 84 -2.15 11.47 -5.66
N GLY A 85 -2.16 10.35 -6.40
CA GLY A 85 -2.88 10.28 -7.66
C GLY A 85 -4.37 10.50 -7.41
N GLN A 86 -4.96 11.44 -8.17
CA GLN A 86 -6.41 11.52 -8.30
C GLN A 86 -6.98 10.33 -9.09
N PHE A 87 -6.09 9.59 -9.76
CA PHE A 87 -6.43 8.47 -10.61
C PHE A 87 -5.54 7.27 -10.29
N MET A 88 -6.10 6.07 -10.41
CA MET A 88 -5.35 4.83 -10.54
C MET A 88 -4.74 4.79 -11.94
N GLN A 89 -3.42 4.92 -12.02
CA GLN A 89 -2.64 5.01 -13.26
C GLN A 89 -1.16 4.75 -12.98
N SER A 90 -0.40 4.40 -14.01
CA SER A 90 1.06 4.38 -13.94
C SER A 90 1.63 5.81 -14.03
N LEU A 91 2.94 5.94 -13.87
CA LEU A 91 3.63 7.22 -13.98
C LEU A 91 3.45 7.83 -15.38
N GLY A 92 3.27 9.15 -15.44
CA GLY A 92 3.05 9.85 -16.70
C GLY A 92 1.68 9.58 -17.33
N GLU A 93 0.65 9.35 -16.50
CA GLU A 93 -0.74 9.11 -16.94
C GLU A 93 -0.88 7.88 -17.85
N GLN A 94 0.05 6.94 -17.73
CA GLN A 94 0.02 5.69 -18.50
C GLN A 94 -0.93 4.67 -17.86
N PRO A 95 -1.44 3.69 -18.63
CA PRO A 95 -2.26 2.62 -18.09
C PRO A 95 -1.52 1.76 -17.06
N LEU A 96 -2.28 1.15 -16.16
CA LEU A 96 -1.82 0.08 -15.29
C LEU A 96 -1.82 -1.26 -16.05
N TYR A 97 -0.87 -2.11 -15.71
CA TYR A 97 -0.78 -3.48 -16.20
C TYR A 97 -0.61 -4.41 -15.00
N SER A 98 -1.67 -5.11 -14.60
CA SER A 98 -1.62 -6.04 -13.47
C SER A 98 -2.61 -7.19 -13.66
N ALA A 99 -2.09 -8.36 -14.06
CA ALA A 99 -2.88 -9.59 -14.17
C ALA A 99 -3.28 -10.17 -12.78
N PHE A 100 -2.79 -9.57 -11.69
CA PHE A 100 -3.19 -9.91 -10.34
C PHE A 100 -4.39 -9.10 -9.88
N LEU A 101 -4.41 -7.79 -10.14
CA LEU A 101 -5.56 -6.96 -9.80
C LEU A 101 -6.71 -7.20 -10.78
N PHE A 102 -6.41 -7.15 -12.08
CA PHE A 102 -7.40 -7.28 -13.14
C PHE A 102 -7.43 -8.72 -13.67
N PRO A 103 -8.55 -9.45 -13.49
CA PRO A 103 -8.61 -10.88 -13.81
C PRO A 103 -8.71 -11.20 -15.30
N ASN A 104 -8.78 -10.19 -16.19
CA ASN A 104 -9.03 -10.35 -17.62
C ASN A 104 -7.78 -10.66 -18.47
N GLY A 105 -6.60 -10.79 -17.86
CA GLY A 105 -5.41 -11.34 -18.50
C GLY A 105 -4.14 -10.51 -18.35
N TYR A 106 -3.05 -11.00 -18.93
CA TYR A 106 -1.75 -10.33 -18.92
C TYR A 106 -1.61 -9.34 -20.09
N GLY A 107 -0.99 -8.19 -19.83
CA GLY A 107 -0.73 -7.18 -20.87
C GLY A 107 -1.94 -6.33 -21.27
N VAL A 108 -3.06 -6.45 -20.55
CA VAL A 108 -4.24 -5.59 -20.75
C VAL A 108 -4.01 -4.24 -20.05
N PRO A 109 -4.19 -3.10 -20.74
CA PRO A 109 -4.06 -1.78 -20.14
C PRO A 109 -5.34 -1.40 -19.37
N HIS A 110 -5.18 -0.77 -18.21
CA HIS A 110 -6.29 -0.28 -17.40
C HIS A 110 -6.11 1.17 -16.95
N GLY A 111 -7.21 1.90 -16.92
CA GLY A 111 -7.25 3.29 -16.46
C GLY A 111 -6.74 4.32 -17.47
N PRO A 112 -6.59 5.59 -17.05
CA PRO A 112 -6.75 6.07 -15.67
C PRO A 112 -8.16 5.85 -15.10
N LEU A 113 -8.26 5.43 -13.82
CA LEU A 113 -9.54 5.22 -13.13
C LEU A 113 -9.66 6.18 -11.95
N SER A 114 -10.84 6.75 -11.74
CA SER A 114 -11.10 7.83 -10.78
C SER A 114 -12.13 7.48 -9.71
N SER A 115 -12.71 6.28 -9.76
CA SER A 115 -13.74 5.87 -8.82
C SER A 115 -13.76 4.36 -8.57
N ASP A 116 -14.41 3.98 -7.46
CA ASP A 116 -14.70 2.57 -7.16
C ASP A 116 -15.57 1.92 -8.24
N ASP A 117 -16.47 2.67 -8.89
CA ASP A 117 -17.34 2.16 -9.97
C ASP A 117 -16.54 1.82 -11.22
N GLU A 118 -15.61 2.68 -11.61
CA GLU A 118 -14.69 2.43 -12.73
C GLU A 118 -13.76 1.26 -12.43
N LEU A 119 -13.21 1.17 -11.21
CA LEU A 119 -12.42 0.02 -10.78
C LEU A 119 -13.21 -1.28 -10.90
N TRP A 120 -14.46 -1.29 -10.44
CA TRP A 120 -15.25 -2.50 -10.52
C TRP A 120 -15.66 -2.87 -11.93
N ALA A 121 -15.96 -1.89 -12.79
CA ALA A 121 -16.24 -2.15 -14.19
C ALA A 121 -15.07 -2.92 -14.84
N GLU A 122 -13.84 -2.49 -14.59
CA GLU A 122 -12.63 -3.19 -15.04
C GLU A 122 -12.46 -4.57 -14.41
N LEU A 123 -12.64 -4.72 -13.09
CA LEU A 123 -12.55 -6.01 -12.40
C LEU A 123 -13.60 -7.02 -12.92
N ALA A 124 -14.81 -6.55 -13.19
CA ALA A 124 -15.92 -7.39 -13.63
C ALA A 124 -15.73 -7.95 -15.05
N THR A 125 -14.88 -7.33 -15.88
CA THR A 125 -14.60 -7.83 -17.25
C THR A 125 -14.04 -9.26 -17.24
N GLY A 126 -13.20 -9.62 -16.28
CA GLY A 126 -12.66 -10.98 -16.15
C GLY A 126 -13.58 -11.93 -15.37
N LEU A 127 -14.81 -11.53 -15.08
CA LEU A 127 -15.78 -12.27 -14.28
C LEU A 127 -17.17 -12.33 -14.96
N GLU A 128 -17.27 -11.96 -16.23
CA GLU A 128 -18.53 -11.77 -16.96
C GLU A 128 -19.44 -13.01 -16.99
N ASP A 129 -18.85 -14.20 -16.95
CA ASP A 129 -19.57 -15.47 -16.96
C ASP A 129 -20.16 -15.86 -15.59
N LEU A 130 -19.84 -15.12 -14.52
CA LEU A 130 -20.38 -15.40 -13.20
C LEU A 130 -21.88 -15.08 -13.11
N PRO A 131 -22.65 -15.82 -12.29
CA PRO A 131 -24.04 -15.51 -12.01
C PRO A 131 -24.21 -14.07 -11.49
N GLU A 132 -25.20 -13.34 -12.01
CA GLU A 132 -25.44 -11.92 -11.69
C GLU A 132 -25.56 -11.65 -10.18
N GLN A 133 -26.24 -12.53 -9.44
CA GLN A 133 -26.35 -12.43 -7.98
C GLN A 133 -24.98 -12.50 -7.29
N ALA A 134 -24.08 -13.35 -7.78
CA ALA A 134 -22.74 -13.49 -7.24
C ALA A 134 -21.88 -12.26 -7.54
N LEU A 135 -21.98 -11.71 -8.75
CA LEU A 135 -21.31 -10.46 -9.14
C LEU A 135 -21.76 -9.29 -8.27
N ARG A 136 -23.08 -9.10 -8.11
CA ARG A 136 -23.64 -8.01 -7.28
C ARG A 136 -23.15 -8.10 -5.83
N ARG A 137 -23.17 -9.28 -5.23
CA ARG A 137 -22.71 -9.48 -3.85
C ARG A 137 -21.19 -9.41 -3.69
N LEU A 138 -20.45 -9.75 -4.74
CA LEU A 138 -19.01 -9.53 -4.75
C LEU A 138 -18.69 -8.03 -4.80
N ARG A 139 -19.42 -7.25 -5.62
CA ARG A 139 -19.33 -5.77 -5.65
C ARG A 139 -19.62 -5.15 -4.29
N GLU A 140 -20.68 -5.57 -3.61
CA GLU A 140 -21.04 -5.07 -2.27
C GLU A 140 -19.93 -5.29 -1.23
N ARG A 141 -19.03 -6.26 -1.44
CA ARG A 141 -17.89 -6.55 -0.57
C ARG A 141 -16.62 -5.81 -0.98
N MET A 142 -16.62 -5.10 -2.11
CA MET A 142 -15.44 -4.37 -2.56
C MET A 142 -15.15 -3.23 -1.56
N PRO A 143 -13.94 -3.18 -0.99
CA PRO A 143 -13.53 -2.08 -0.12
C PRO A 143 -13.39 -0.78 -0.92
N PRO A 144 -13.53 0.40 -0.27
CA PRO A 144 -13.20 1.67 -0.88
C PRO A 144 -11.75 1.67 -1.39
N ALA A 145 -11.53 2.17 -2.61
CA ALA A 145 -10.19 2.19 -3.21
C ALA A 145 -9.39 3.46 -2.85
N GLU A 146 -10.08 4.55 -2.54
CA GLU A 146 -9.43 5.83 -2.21
C GLU A 146 -8.86 5.90 -0.79
N PRO A 147 -7.84 6.76 -0.56
CA PRO A 147 -7.07 7.48 -1.57
C PRO A 147 -6.14 6.57 -2.38
N TYR A 148 -5.87 6.90 -3.64
CA TYR A 148 -4.97 6.09 -4.45
C TYR A 148 -3.51 6.32 -4.06
N THR A 149 -2.84 5.24 -3.68
CA THR A 149 -1.46 5.28 -3.22
C THR A 149 -0.53 4.70 -4.26
N PHE A 150 0.67 5.29 -4.37
CA PHE A 150 1.71 4.69 -5.18
C PHE A 150 2.14 3.36 -4.55
N THR A 151 1.85 2.27 -5.25
CA THR A 151 2.17 0.89 -4.87
C THR A 151 3.31 0.41 -5.75
N HIS A 152 4.24 -0.31 -5.15
CA HIS A 152 5.37 -0.95 -5.83
C HIS A 152 4.90 -2.14 -6.68
N GLY A 153 3.87 -2.85 -6.23
CA GLY A 153 3.23 -3.95 -6.96
C GLY A 153 3.86 -5.32 -6.69
N ASP A 154 5.15 -5.36 -6.33
CA ASP A 154 5.80 -6.58 -5.83
C ASP A 154 7.03 -6.28 -4.95
N LEU A 155 6.82 -6.08 -3.65
CA LEU A 155 7.89 -5.85 -2.67
C LEU A 155 8.70 -7.13 -2.33
N ALA A 156 9.10 -7.89 -3.35
CA ALA A 156 10.07 -8.96 -3.22
C ALA A 156 11.49 -8.37 -3.05
N ILE A 157 12.35 -9.07 -2.31
CA ILE A 157 13.73 -8.64 -2.05
C ILE A 157 14.56 -8.42 -3.33
N VAL A 158 14.13 -8.99 -4.45
CA VAL A 158 14.80 -8.94 -5.76
C VAL A 158 14.21 -7.91 -6.73
N ASN A 159 13.03 -7.34 -6.44
CA ASN A 159 12.29 -6.53 -7.41
C ASN A 159 12.34 -5.04 -7.07
N ILE A 160 12.71 -4.26 -8.08
CA ILE A 160 12.77 -2.80 -8.04
C ILE A 160 11.91 -2.31 -9.23
N ILE A 161 10.62 -2.05 -8.97
CA ILE A 161 9.72 -1.14 -9.71
C ILE A 161 8.93 -1.71 -10.93
N GLU A 162 9.10 -2.98 -11.35
CA GLU A 162 8.47 -3.49 -12.61
C GLU A 162 6.93 -3.42 -12.68
N SER A 163 6.20 -3.32 -11.57
CA SER A 163 4.71 -3.28 -11.55
C SER A 163 4.12 -2.10 -10.77
N SER A 164 4.89 -1.02 -10.65
CA SER A 164 4.50 0.14 -9.83
C SER A 164 3.46 1.05 -10.50
N GLY A 165 2.66 1.75 -9.68
CA GLY A 165 1.64 2.68 -10.14
C GLY A 165 0.78 3.19 -8.97
N TYR A 166 -0.15 4.10 -9.25
CA TYR A 166 -1.20 4.48 -8.31
C TYR A 166 -2.29 3.42 -8.33
N TYR A 167 -2.50 2.77 -7.19
CA TYR A 167 -3.45 1.68 -7.00
C TYR A 167 -4.36 1.97 -5.81
N PRO A 168 -5.42 1.16 -5.59
CA PRO A 168 -6.22 1.25 -4.37
C PRO A 168 -5.35 1.22 -3.11
N ILE A 169 -5.74 1.96 -2.07
CA ILE A 169 -4.96 2.10 -0.82
C ILE A 169 -4.53 0.76 -0.19
N TRP A 170 -5.35 -0.27 -0.40
CA TRP A 170 -5.17 -1.61 0.15
C TRP A 170 -4.33 -2.54 -0.75
N TRP A 171 -3.92 -2.09 -1.93
CA TRP A 171 -3.30 -2.96 -2.95
C TRP A 171 -1.91 -3.44 -2.53
N GLU A 172 -1.06 -2.56 -2.00
CA GLU A 172 0.28 -2.95 -1.52
C GLU A 172 0.19 -4.03 -0.42
N PHE A 173 -0.73 -3.87 0.54
CA PHE A 173 -0.96 -4.86 1.58
C PHE A 173 -1.45 -6.21 1.01
N THR A 174 -2.25 -6.15 -0.05
CA THR A 174 -2.74 -7.35 -0.75
C THR A 174 -1.60 -8.06 -1.49
N CYS A 175 -0.76 -7.31 -2.21
CA CYS A 175 0.46 -7.82 -2.86
C CYS A 175 1.44 -8.43 -1.86
N ALA A 176 1.57 -7.84 -0.67
CA ALA A 176 2.37 -8.38 0.43
C ALA A 176 1.83 -9.72 1.01
N GLY A 177 0.81 -10.33 0.42
CA GLY A 177 0.52 -11.74 0.69
C GLY A 177 0.45 -12.60 -0.57
N ILE A 178 0.97 -12.11 -1.70
CA ILE A 178 1.26 -12.90 -2.90
C ILE A 178 2.74 -13.25 -2.81
N GLY A 179 3.04 -14.48 -2.38
CA GLY A 179 4.40 -14.96 -2.17
C GLY A 179 4.92 -15.77 -3.35
N LEU A 180 6.13 -15.48 -3.83
CA LEU A 180 6.86 -16.26 -4.82
C LEU A 180 7.94 -17.09 -4.11
N GLY A 181 7.50 -18.15 -3.42
CA GLY A 181 8.37 -19.06 -2.67
C GLY A 181 8.42 -18.78 -1.16
N GLN A 182 9.18 -19.61 -0.44
CA GLN A 182 9.18 -19.62 1.02
C GLN A 182 9.82 -18.35 1.62
N GLU A 183 10.98 -17.94 1.12
CA GLU A 183 11.70 -16.76 1.63
C GLU A 183 10.91 -15.47 1.39
N ASP A 184 10.31 -15.31 0.21
CA ASP A 184 9.45 -14.17 -0.10
C ASP A 184 8.19 -14.16 0.79
N HIS A 185 7.63 -15.33 1.09
CA HIS A 185 6.49 -15.44 2.00
C HIS A 185 6.85 -15.03 3.44
N GLU A 186 8.00 -15.45 3.96
CA GLU A 186 8.48 -15.07 5.30
C GLU A 186 8.74 -13.58 5.40
N TRP A 187 9.45 -13.02 4.40
CA TRP A 187 9.69 -11.58 4.30
C TRP A 187 8.38 -10.77 4.27
N LYS A 188 7.46 -11.13 3.38
CA LYS A 188 6.19 -10.43 3.22
C LYS A 188 5.24 -10.64 4.40
N ALA A 189 5.35 -11.76 5.12
CA ALA A 189 4.65 -11.96 6.38
C ALA A 189 5.11 -10.95 7.44
N LEU A 190 6.42 -10.78 7.62
CA LEU A 190 6.98 -9.77 8.51
C LEU A 190 6.59 -8.35 8.07
N LEU A 191 6.70 -8.04 6.77
CA LEU A 191 6.35 -6.73 6.22
C LEU A 191 4.92 -6.31 6.60
N ARG A 192 3.95 -7.24 6.51
CA ARG A 192 2.55 -6.96 6.84
C ARG A 192 2.31 -6.62 8.32
N GLU A 193 3.18 -7.05 9.24
CA GLU A 193 3.06 -6.68 10.67
C GLU A 193 3.29 -5.18 10.90
N TYR A 194 4.00 -4.52 9.99
CA TYR A 194 4.34 -3.09 10.06
C TYR A 194 3.49 -2.23 9.12
N MET A 195 2.57 -2.83 8.35
CA MET A 195 1.65 -2.11 7.48
C MET A 195 0.30 -1.88 8.17
N PRO A 196 -0.44 -0.80 7.83
CA PRO A 196 -1.86 -0.71 8.19
C PRO A 196 -2.61 -1.93 7.68
N SER A 197 -3.48 -2.48 8.52
CA SER A 197 -4.22 -3.69 8.17
C SER A 197 -5.30 -3.40 7.13
N TYR A 198 -5.23 -4.11 6.01
CA TYR A 198 -6.27 -4.15 4.98
C TYR A 198 -6.77 -5.59 4.77
N GLN A 199 -6.89 -6.35 5.86
CA GLN A 199 -7.25 -7.77 5.82
C GLN A 199 -8.59 -8.04 5.10
N VAL A 200 -9.60 -7.19 5.30
CA VAL A 200 -10.90 -7.31 4.61
C VAL A 200 -10.74 -7.15 3.10
N ALA A 201 -9.95 -6.17 2.66
CA ALA A 201 -9.67 -5.94 1.25
C ALA A 201 -8.89 -7.10 0.62
N ARG A 202 -7.92 -7.64 1.36
CA ARG A 202 -7.19 -8.83 0.95
C ARG A 202 -8.13 -10.03 0.79
N GLU A 203 -9.03 -10.26 1.74
CA GLU A 203 -10.00 -11.36 1.65
C GLU A 203 -10.95 -11.21 0.45
N PHE A 204 -11.41 -9.98 0.19
CA PHE A 204 -12.14 -9.64 -1.03
C PHE A 204 -11.33 -10.03 -2.27
N TRP A 205 -10.06 -9.61 -2.37
CA TRP A 205 -9.22 -9.92 -3.52
C TRP A 205 -8.98 -11.42 -3.67
N VAL A 206 -8.69 -12.16 -2.60
CA VAL A 206 -8.48 -13.62 -2.69
C VAL A 206 -9.75 -14.32 -3.19
N ASP A 207 -10.93 -13.87 -2.74
CA ASP A 207 -12.21 -14.41 -3.21
C ASP A 207 -12.44 -14.08 -4.69
N LEU A 208 -12.23 -12.83 -5.10
CA LEU A 208 -12.31 -12.40 -6.50
C LEU A 208 -11.35 -13.21 -7.39
N TYR A 209 -10.09 -13.32 -6.97
CA TYR A 209 -9.05 -14.03 -7.71
C TYR A 209 -9.34 -15.53 -7.82
N ALA A 210 -9.97 -16.14 -6.81
CA ALA A 210 -10.40 -17.53 -6.86
C ALA A 210 -11.59 -17.78 -7.81
N LEU A 211 -12.39 -16.74 -8.10
CA LEU A 211 -13.53 -16.82 -9.01
C LEU A 211 -13.15 -16.61 -10.49
N ARG A 212 -11.98 -16.03 -10.78
CA ARG A 212 -11.54 -15.72 -12.15
C ARG A 212 -11.45 -16.92 -13.10
N THR A 213 -11.35 -18.12 -12.55
CA THR A 213 -11.22 -19.36 -13.35
C THR A 213 -12.58 -20.02 -13.61
N TYR A 214 -13.69 -19.37 -13.26
CA TYR A 214 -15.03 -19.89 -13.54
C TYR A 214 -15.19 -20.25 -15.03
N PRO A 215 -15.81 -21.40 -15.37
CA PRO A 215 -16.48 -22.35 -14.48
C PRO A 215 -15.56 -23.36 -13.77
N ASP A 216 -14.27 -23.42 -14.13
CA ASP A 216 -13.30 -24.34 -13.54
C ASP A 216 -12.72 -23.81 -12.22
N LEU A 217 -13.57 -23.76 -11.20
CA LEU A 217 -13.24 -23.22 -9.88
C LEU A 217 -12.47 -24.24 -9.03
N ASN A 218 -11.46 -23.77 -8.31
CA ASN A 218 -10.85 -24.54 -7.22
C ASN A 218 -11.80 -24.64 -6.00
N GLU A 219 -11.43 -25.42 -4.98
CA GLU A 219 -12.26 -25.63 -3.78
C GLU A 219 -12.65 -24.32 -3.07
N ARG A 220 -11.74 -23.34 -3.02
CA ARG A 220 -12.06 -22.01 -2.47
C ARG A 220 -13.06 -21.28 -3.35
N GLY A 221 -12.86 -21.26 -4.66
CA GLY A 221 -13.76 -20.63 -5.63
C GLY A 221 -15.18 -21.19 -5.53
N LYS A 222 -15.31 -22.53 -5.47
CA LYS A 222 -16.61 -23.20 -5.27
C LYS A 222 -17.29 -22.77 -3.97
N ALA A 223 -16.54 -22.74 -2.86
CA ALA A 223 -17.07 -22.32 -1.56
C ALA A 223 -17.51 -20.84 -1.55
N VAL A 224 -16.72 -19.96 -2.18
CA VAL A 224 -17.04 -18.53 -2.33
C VAL A 224 -18.29 -18.37 -3.18
N LEU A 225 -18.37 -19.03 -4.34
CA LEU A 225 -19.54 -18.95 -5.22
C LEU A 225 -20.81 -19.41 -4.50
N ALA A 226 -20.76 -20.56 -3.81
CA ALA A 226 -21.88 -21.06 -3.02
C ALA A 226 -22.32 -20.07 -1.95
N ARG A 227 -21.37 -19.44 -1.23
CA ARG A 227 -21.70 -18.40 -0.23
C ARG A 227 -22.35 -17.18 -0.89
N LEU A 228 -21.84 -16.74 -2.03
CA LEU A 228 -22.38 -15.58 -2.76
C LEU A 228 -23.75 -15.84 -3.38
N GLN A 229 -24.14 -17.09 -3.60
CA GLN A 229 -25.46 -17.46 -4.14
C GLN A 229 -26.51 -17.83 -3.08
N ARG A 230 -26.13 -18.03 -1.81
CA ARG A 230 -27.12 -18.34 -0.75
C ARG A 230 -28.04 -17.16 -0.49
N ASP A 231 -29.34 -17.32 -0.63
CA ASP A 231 -30.27 -16.27 -0.20
C ASP A 231 -30.03 -15.91 1.27
N GLN A 232 -29.97 -14.62 1.59
CA GLN A 232 -29.93 -14.18 2.98
C GLN A 232 -31.31 -14.49 3.55
N VAL A 233 -31.39 -15.51 4.41
CA VAL A 233 -32.56 -15.70 5.26
C VAL A 233 -32.56 -14.51 6.21
N ILE A 234 -33.51 -13.60 6.02
CA ILE A 234 -33.80 -12.53 6.97
C ILE A 234 -34.47 -13.23 8.17
N GLU A 235 -33.74 -13.37 9.27
CA GLU A 235 -34.32 -13.62 10.60
C GLU A 235 -34.50 -12.28 11.33
#